data_AF-A0A1C6V886-F1
#
_entry.id   AF-A0A1C6V886-F1
#
_cell.length_a   1.000
_cell.length_b   1.000
_cell.length_c   1.000
_cell.angle_alpha   90.00
_cell.angle_beta   90.00
_cell.angle_gamma   90.00
#
_symmetry.space_group_name_H-M   'P 1'
#
loop_
_entity.id
_entity.type
_entity.pdbx_description
1 polymer ?
#
loop_
_entity_poly.entity_id
_entity_poly.type
_entity_poly.pdbx_seq_one_letter_code
_entity_poly.pdbx_strand_id
1 'polypeptide(L)'
;MSSMTFSIDQFKLPLYQVDDERYEALGVWLTTDISIYFRVCLDALAMIDDVSHGRQPFEEWSSDKFDVHFTPERVSLQNQWLEFQHGEYPVPEIREVLERYWRFLVSMPERTHLIREYHPDLPQWQADLLLWEETWKRPHPYRGRLF
;
A
#
# COMPACT_ATOMS: atom_id res chain seq x y z
N MET A 1 -6.18 -7.25 17.07
CA MET A 1 -5.81 -6.06 16.28
C MET A 1 -4.32 -5.91 16.38
N SER A 2 -3.63 -5.96 15.25
CA SER A 2 -2.16 -5.88 15.23
C SER A 2 -1.72 -4.44 15.38
N SER A 3 -0.89 -4.20 16.40
CA SER A 3 -0.26 -2.92 16.71
C SER A 3 0.94 -2.68 15.79
N MET A 4 0.70 -2.66 14.48
CA MET A 4 1.69 -2.14 13.53
C MET A 4 1.63 -0.60 13.55
N THR A 5 2.78 0.03 13.76
CA THR A 5 2.95 1.48 13.70
C THR A 5 3.99 1.87 12.67
N PHE A 6 3.84 3.05 12.07
CA PHE A 6 4.73 3.56 11.03
C PHE A 6 5.39 4.86 11.45
N SER A 7 6.64 5.04 11.05
CA SER A 7 7.42 6.25 11.27
C SER A 7 8.34 6.50 10.07
N ILE A 8 9.13 7.57 10.11
CA ILE A 8 10.14 7.85 9.08
C ILE A 8 11.55 7.78 9.67
N ASP A 9 12.51 7.38 8.85
CA ASP A 9 13.93 7.49 9.19
C ASP A 9 14.49 8.89 8.86
N GLN A 10 15.80 9.06 9.08
CA GLN A 10 16.53 10.30 8.77
C GLN A 10 16.53 10.66 7.26
N PHE A 11 16.26 9.69 6.38
CA PHE A 11 16.17 9.86 4.93
C PHE A 11 14.73 10.02 4.43
N LYS A 12 13.76 10.18 5.35
CA LYS A 12 12.32 10.26 5.04
C LYS A 12 11.81 9.01 4.32
N LEU A 13 12.35 7.85 4.68
CA LEU A 13 11.86 6.54 4.25
C LEU A 13 10.98 5.91 5.34
N PRO A 14 9.91 5.20 4.95
CA PRO A 14 9.04 4.50 5.88
C PRO A 14 9.80 3.46 6.71
N LEU A 15 9.52 3.45 8.01
CA LEU A 15 9.87 2.40 8.95
C LEU A 15 8.58 1.82 9.53
N TYR A 16 8.65 0.58 9.98
CA TYR A 16 7.56 -0.06 10.71
C TYR A 16 8.06 -0.60 12.05
N GLN A 17 7.14 -0.72 12.99
CA GLN A 17 7.32 -1.47 14.22
C GLN A 17 6.11 -2.39 14.41
N VAL A 18 6.36 -3.63 14.81
CA VAL A 18 5.34 -4.64 15.11
C VAL A 18 5.67 -5.27 16.46
N ASP A 19 4.63 -5.52 17.26
CA ASP A 19 4.78 -6.25 18.54
C ASP A 19 4.67 -7.77 18.36
N ASP A 20 4.25 -8.22 17.17
CA ASP A 20 4.05 -9.62 16.83
C ASP A 20 4.79 -9.94 15.53
N GLU A 21 5.77 -10.83 15.64
CA GLU A 21 6.69 -11.24 14.56
C GLU A 21 5.95 -11.81 13.34
N ARG A 22 4.71 -12.31 13.50
CA ARG A 22 3.89 -12.77 12.38
C ARG A 22 3.61 -11.67 11.36
N TYR A 23 3.71 -10.39 11.74
CA TYR A 23 3.50 -9.24 10.87
C TYR A 23 4.80 -8.65 10.30
N GLU A 24 5.94 -9.29 10.53
CA GLU A 24 7.21 -8.82 10.01
C GLU A 24 7.21 -8.77 8.47
N ALA A 25 6.78 -9.85 7.80
CA ALA A 25 6.71 -9.89 6.34
C ALA A 25 5.77 -8.80 5.77
N LEU A 26 4.63 -8.55 6.42
CA LEU A 26 3.73 -7.45 6.08
C LEU A 26 4.41 -6.08 6.22
N GLY A 27 5.12 -5.84 7.32
CA GLY A 27 5.85 -4.60 7.54
C GLY A 27 6.94 -4.36 6.48
N VAL A 28 7.69 -5.41 6.13
CA VAL A 28 8.71 -5.32 5.08
C VAL A 28 8.07 -5.03 3.73
N TRP A 29 7.06 -5.78 3.31
CA TRP A 29 6.36 -5.53 2.04
C TRP A 29 5.87 -4.09 1.92
N LEU A 30 5.24 -3.55 2.97
CA LEU A 30 4.76 -2.16 2.99
C LEU A 30 5.91 -1.15 2.82
N THR A 31 7.02 -1.33 3.55
CA THR A 31 8.12 -0.35 3.54
C THR A 31 9.04 -0.49 2.33
N THR A 32 9.11 -1.67 1.71
CA THR A 32 10.01 -1.92 0.58
C THR A 32 9.32 -1.83 -0.78
N ASP A 33 8.09 -2.33 -0.92
CA ASP A 33 7.46 -2.47 -2.24
C ASP A 33 6.47 -1.35 -2.47
N ILE A 34 5.63 -1.06 -1.48
CA ILE A 34 4.79 0.15 -1.52
C ILE A 34 5.67 1.37 -1.26
N SER A 35 6.50 1.32 -0.21
CA SER A 35 7.42 2.38 0.17
C SER A 35 6.71 3.74 0.23
N ILE A 36 7.27 4.77 -0.40
CA ILE A 36 6.72 6.13 -0.47
C ILE A 36 5.78 6.35 -1.67
N TYR A 37 5.46 5.32 -2.45
CA TYR A 37 4.78 5.48 -3.73
C TYR A 37 3.25 5.40 -3.54
N PHE A 38 2.58 6.56 -3.56
CA PHE A 38 1.13 6.64 -3.40
C PHE A 38 0.38 5.74 -4.38
N ARG A 39 0.80 5.71 -5.66
CA ARG A 39 0.16 4.85 -6.69
C ARG A 39 0.16 3.37 -6.31
N VAL A 40 1.29 2.85 -5.82
CA VAL A 40 1.40 1.45 -5.42
C VAL A 40 0.52 1.16 -4.20
N CYS A 41 0.39 2.13 -3.28
CA CYS A 41 -0.54 2.01 -2.15
C CYS A 41 -2.01 2.03 -2.60
N LEU A 42 -2.35 2.86 -3.60
CA LEU A 42 -3.66 2.88 -4.23
C LEU A 42 -3.98 1.54 -4.92
N ASP A 43 -3.02 0.95 -5.63
CA ASP A 43 -3.18 -0.38 -6.23
C ASP A 43 -3.53 -1.42 -5.14
N ALA A 44 -2.75 -1.48 -4.05
CA ALA A 44 -3.02 -2.39 -2.94
C ALA A 44 -4.41 -2.17 -2.30
N LEU A 45 -4.81 -0.90 -2.11
CA LEU A 45 -6.14 -0.54 -1.59
C LEU A 45 -7.26 -0.96 -2.55
N ALA A 46 -7.10 -0.75 -3.84
CA ALA A 46 -8.10 -1.15 -4.83
C ALA A 46 -8.21 -2.69 -4.93
N MET A 47 -7.08 -3.40 -4.92
CA MET A 47 -7.08 -4.87 -4.93
C MET A 47 -7.72 -5.47 -3.68
N ILE A 48 -7.44 -4.93 -2.49
CA ILE A 48 -8.07 -5.40 -1.24
C ILE A 48 -9.58 -5.11 -1.21
N ASP A 49 -10.03 -4.02 -1.86
CA ASP A 49 -11.46 -3.76 -2.03
C ASP A 49 -12.11 -4.73 -3.01
N ASP A 50 -11.46 -5.01 -4.15
CA ASP A 50 -11.95 -5.94 -5.15
C ASP A 50 -12.18 -7.34 -4.55
N VAL A 51 -11.17 -7.93 -3.89
CA VAL A 51 -11.31 -9.28 -3.31
C VAL A 51 -12.31 -9.34 -2.16
N SER A 52 -12.44 -8.28 -1.36
CA SER A 52 -13.44 -8.24 -0.29
C SER A 52 -14.89 -8.25 -0.76
N HIS A 53 -15.11 -7.84 -2.01
CA HIS A 53 -16.42 -7.87 -2.66
C HIS A 53 -16.56 -9.09 -3.60
N GLY A 54 -15.67 -10.07 -3.48
CA GLY A 54 -15.68 -11.29 -4.30
C GLY A 54 -15.30 -11.06 -5.77
N ARG A 55 -14.65 -9.94 -6.09
CA ARG A 55 -14.09 -9.66 -7.42
C ARG A 55 -12.64 -10.12 -7.48
N GLN A 56 -12.14 -10.38 -8.68
CA GLN A 56 -10.70 -10.56 -8.88
C GLN A 56 -9.98 -9.20 -8.82
N PRO A 57 -8.71 -9.16 -8.40
CA PRO A 57 -7.86 -7.99 -8.59
C PRO A 57 -7.90 -7.50 -10.04
N PHE A 58 -7.84 -6.19 -10.24
CA PHE A 58 -7.88 -5.59 -11.58
C PHE A 58 -6.61 -5.87 -12.41
N GLU A 59 -5.53 -6.26 -11.75
CA GLU A 59 -4.30 -6.78 -12.34
C GLU A 59 -3.60 -7.74 -11.35
N GLU A 60 -2.59 -8.46 -11.82
CA GLU A 60 -1.71 -9.23 -10.95
C GLU A 60 -0.72 -8.31 -10.23
N TRP A 61 -0.45 -8.57 -8.94
CA TRP A 61 0.57 -7.81 -8.22
C TRP A 61 1.94 -8.11 -8.81
N SER A 62 2.64 -7.06 -9.24
CA SER A 62 4.00 -7.18 -9.78
C SER A 62 4.94 -6.30 -8.98
N SER A 63 5.95 -6.92 -8.36
CA SER A 63 7.01 -6.24 -7.65
C SER A 63 8.30 -7.06 -7.70
N ASP A 64 9.43 -6.39 -7.51
CA ASP A 64 10.72 -7.09 -7.55
C ASP A 64 11.00 -7.90 -6.27
N LYS A 65 10.28 -7.67 -5.15
CA LYS A 65 10.66 -8.25 -3.86
C LYS A 65 9.66 -9.28 -3.33
N PHE A 66 8.37 -9.01 -3.44
CA PHE A 66 7.33 -9.91 -2.97
C PHE A 66 6.44 -10.40 -4.10
N ASP A 67 6.19 -11.70 -4.09
CA ASP A 67 4.99 -12.27 -4.70
C ASP A 67 3.82 -12.06 -3.75
N VAL A 68 2.77 -11.41 -4.24
CA VAL A 68 1.58 -11.09 -3.44
C VAL A 68 0.34 -11.60 -4.14
N HIS A 69 -0.45 -12.41 -3.43
CA HIS A 69 -1.71 -12.92 -3.97
C HIS A 69 -2.86 -12.49 -3.09
N PHE A 70 -3.81 -11.79 -3.71
CA PHE A 70 -5.05 -11.36 -3.07
C PHE A 70 -6.16 -12.36 -3.38
N THR A 71 -6.71 -13.00 -2.35
CA THR A 71 -7.94 -13.81 -2.44
C THR A 71 -9.05 -13.20 -1.57
N PRO A 72 -10.31 -13.60 -1.73
CA PRO A 72 -11.40 -13.10 -0.89
C PRO A 72 -11.20 -13.37 0.61
N GLU A 73 -10.46 -14.43 0.96
CA GLU A 73 -10.23 -14.84 2.35
C GLU A 73 -8.93 -14.25 2.92
N ARG A 74 -7.86 -14.23 2.13
CA ARG A 74 -6.51 -13.89 2.61
C ARG A 74 -5.65 -13.17 1.57
N VAL A 75 -4.64 -12.48 2.05
CA VAL A 75 -3.51 -12.02 1.25
C VAL A 75 -2.29 -12.83 1.66
N SER A 76 -1.64 -13.48 0.69
CA SER A 76 -0.36 -14.16 0.91
C SER A 76 0.79 -13.29 0.40
N LEU A 77 1.87 -13.27 1.18
CA LEU A 77 3.11 -12.58 0.88
C LEU A 77 4.24 -13.60 0.91
N GLN A 78 5.06 -13.64 -0.15
CA GLN A 78 6.29 -14.42 -0.19
C GLN A 78 7.41 -13.55 -0.73
N ASN A 79 8.47 -13.34 0.06
CA ASN A 79 9.66 -12.66 -0.44
C ASN A 79 10.40 -13.58 -1.43
N GLN A 80 10.84 -13.02 -2.56
CA GLN A 80 11.50 -13.73 -3.67
C GLN A 80 12.96 -14.09 -3.37
N TRP A 81 13.60 -13.42 -2.40
CA TRP A 81 15.00 -13.64 -2.03
C TRP A 81 15.20 -14.22 -0.63
N LEU A 82 14.23 -14.05 0.26
CA LEU A 82 14.29 -14.49 1.65
C LEU A 82 13.15 -15.46 1.93
N GLU A 83 13.42 -16.76 1.82
CA GLU A 83 12.40 -17.82 1.99
C GLU A 83 11.64 -17.73 3.31
N PHE A 84 12.32 -17.34 4.40
CA PHE A 84 11.72 -17.21 5.73
C PHE A 84 10.80 -15.99 5.87
N GLN A 85 10.81 -15.06 4.92
CA GLN A 85 10.02 -13.85 4.98
C GLN A 85 8.73 -14.03 4.16
N HIS A 86 7.75 -14.64 4.81
CA HIS A 86 6.44 -14.93 4.23
C HIS A 86 5.33 -14.77 5.26
N GLY A 87 4.09 -14.64 4.80
CA GLY A 87 2.94 -14.53 5.69
C GLY A 87 1.61 -14.65 4.95
N GLU A 88 0.58 -15.10 5.67
CA GLU A 88 -0.79 -15.12 5.18
C GLU A 88 -1.70 -14.40 6.16
N TYR A 89 -2.47 -13.44 5.67
CA TYR A 89 -3.20 -12.51 6.51
C TYR A 89 -4.66 -12.40 6.06
N PRO A 90 -5.63 -12.38 6.98
CA PRO A 90 -7.03 -12.16 6.63
C PRO A 90 -7.24 -10.81 5.91
N VAL A 91 -8.11 -10.79 4.90
CA VAL A 91 -8.44 -9.57 4.14
C VAL A 91 -8.85 -8.38 5.04
N PRO A 92 -9.71 -8.54 6.07
CA PRO A 92 -10.07 -7.43 6.95
C PRO A 92 -8.87 -6.83 7.68
N GLU A 93 -7.89 -7.66 8.04
CA GLU A 93 -6.70 -7.20 8.74
C GLU A 93 -5.76 -6.42 7.82
N ILE A 94 -5.49 -6.94 6.63
CA ILE A 94 -4.66 -6.25 5.64
C ILE A 94 -5.28 -4.92 5.23
N ARG A 95 -6.61 -4.89 5.07
CA ARG A 95 -7.33 -3.64 4.82
C ARG A 95 -7.00 -2.60 5.89
N GLU A 96 -7.19 -2.92 7.17
CA GLU A 96 -6.94 -1.97 8.25
C GLU A 96 -5.49 -1.47 8.27
N VAL A 97 -4.52 -2.33 7.94
CA VAL A 97 -3.11 -1.95 7.88
C VAL A 97 -2.83 -1.07 6.68
N LEU A 98 -3.34 -1.39 5.48
CA LEU A 98 -3.19 -0.56 4.28
C LEU A 98 -3.84 0.81 4.45
N GLU A 99 -5.04 0.88 5.04
CA GLU A 99 -5.67 2.17 5.34
C GLU A 99 -4.85 3.00 6.33
N ARG A 100 -4.23 2.37 7.34
CA ARG A 100 -3.30 3.05 8.26
C ARG A 100 -2.04 3.52 7.55
N TYR A 101 -1.47 2.68 6.69
CA TYR A 101 -0.28 3.01 5.92
C TYR A 101 -0.54 4.18 4.96
N TRP A 102 -1.69 4.19 4.29
CA TRP A 102 -2.10 5.34 3.46
C TRP A 102 -2.15 6.65 4.27
N ARG A 103 -2.84 6.63 5.43
CA ARG A 103 -2.92 7.82 6.30
C ARG A 103 -1.52 8.28 6.74
N PHE A 104 -0.63 7.33 7.03
CA PHE A 104 0.77 7.62 7.32
C PHE A 104 1.46 8.30 6.12
N LEU A 105 1.35 7.76 4.90
CA LEU A 105 1.96 8.35 3.70
C LEU A 105 1.46 9.78 3.43
N VAL A 106 0.16 10.02 3.54
CA VAL A 106 -0.43 11.35 3.34
C VAL A 106 0.00 12.35 4.42
N SER A 107 0.33 11.86 5.62
CA SER A 107 0.86 12.71 6.71
C SER A 107 2.34 13.06 6.55
N MET A 108 3.08 12.39 5.65
CA MET A 108 4.49 12.65 5.45
C MET A 108 4.72 14.04 4.82
N PRO A 109 5.77 14.77 5.23
CA PRO A 109 6.10 16.05 4.62
C PRO A 109 6.40 15.90 3.12
N GLU A 110 5.73 16.69 2.29
CA GLU A 110 5.96 16.68 0.85
C GLU A 110 7.40 17.05 0.48
N ARG A 111 7.92 16.41 -0.57
CA ARG A 111 9.23 16.72 -1.15
C ARG A 111 9.08 17.88 -2.13
N THR A 112 8.96 19.09 -1.59
CA THR A 112 8.70 20.34 -2.35
C THR A 112 9.79 20.74 -3.35
N HIS A 113 10.95 20.09 -3.34
CA HIS A 113 12.05 20.35 -4.28
C HIS A 113 12.00 19.46 -5.54
N LEU A 114 11.06 18.51 -5.62
CA LEU A 114 10.88 17.67 -6.79
C LEU A 114 9.97 18.37 -7.80
N ILE A 115 10.46 18.54 -9.03
CA ILE A 115 9.64 19.04 -10.14
C ILE A 115 8.69 17.91 -10.56
N ARG A 116 7.39 18.20 -10.59
CA ARG A 116 6.35 17.29 -11.07
C ARG A 116 5.75 17.82 -12.36
N GLU A 117 5.53 16.93 -13.33
CA GLU A 117 4.91 17.28 -14.61
C GLU A 117 3.38 17.13 -14.57
N TYR A 118 2.87 16.14 -13.83
CA TYR A 118 1.44 15.84 -13.73
C TYR A 118 0.83 16.51 -12.50
N HIS A 119 -0.11 17.44 -12.71
CA HIS A 119 -0.79 18.24 -11.67
C HIS A 119 0.14 18.76 -10.55
N PRO A 120 1.16 19.58 -10.88
CA PRO A 120 2.10 20.12 -9.90
C PRO A 120 1.46 21.06 -8.87
N ASP A 121 0.27 21.57 -9.18
CA ASP A 121 -0.55 22.46 -8.35
C ASP A 121 -1.30 21.73 -7.23
N LEU A 122 -1.43 20.41 -7.31
CA LEU A 122 -2.11 19.60 -6.29
C LEU A 122 -1.11 18.94 -5.32
N PRO A 123 -1.51 18.65 -4.07
CA PRO A 123 -0.79 17.73 -3.21
C PRO A 123 -0.45 16.42 -3.93
N GLN A 124 0.71 15.83 -3.63
CA GLN A 124 1.22 14.68 -4.41
C GLN A 124 0.22 13.52 -4.45
N TRP A 125 -0.36 13.18 -3.30
CA TRP A 125 -1.33 12.09 -3.21
C TRP A 125 -2.61 12.34 -4.06
N GLN A 126 -3.02 13.60 -4.24
CA GLN A 126 -4.18 13.96 -5.06
C GLN A 126 -3.85 13.80 -6.55
N ALA A 127 -2.68 14.26 -6.97
CA ALA A 127 -2.20 14.06 -8.33
C ALA A 127 -2.08 12.56 -8.67
N ASP A 128 -1.51 11.77 -7.75
CA ASP A 128 -1.38 10.31 -7.92
C ASP A 128 -2.74 9.59 -7.93
N LEU A 129 -3.72 10.05 -7.14
CA LEU A 129 -5.10 9.54 -7.20
C LEU A 129 -5.74 9.80 -8.57
N LEU A 130 -5.63 11.03 -9.09
CA LEU A 130 -6.18 11.37 -10.41
C LEU A 130 -5.51 10.54 -11.51
N LEU A 131 -4.19 10.39 -11.45
CA LEU A 131 -3.44 9.57 -12.40
C LEU A 131 -3.85 8.11 -12.33
N TRP A 132 -4.08 7.57 -11.13
CA TRP A 132 -4.57 6.21 -10.93
C TRP A 132 -5.94 6.01 -11.60
N GLU A 133 -6.88 6.91 -11.36
CA GLU A 133 -8.23 6.83 -11.93
C GLU A 133 -8.23 7.02 -13.45
N GLU A 134 -7.35 7.87 -13.96
CA GLU A 134 -7.13 8.02 -15.40
C GLU A 134 -6.53 6.75 -16.00
N THR A 135 -5.60 6.08 -15.31
CA THR A 135 -4.98 4.83 -15.76
C THR A 135 -6.01 3.70 -15.86
N TRP A 136 -6.77 3.50 -14.78
CA TRP A 136 -7.71 2.38 -14.68
C TRP A 136 -9.12 2.69 -15.22
N LYS A 137 -9.34 3.92 -15.68
CA LYS A 137 -10.62 4.42 -16.21
C LYS A 137 -11.81 4.14 -15.26
N ARG A 138 -11.56 4.21 -13.95
CA ARG A 138 -12.58 4.04 -12.91
C ARG A 138 -12.28 4.92 -11.68
N PRO A 139 -13.30 5.38 -10.93
CA PRO A 139 -13.07 6.00 -9.63
C PRO A 139 -12.41 5.03 -8.65
N HIS A 140 -11.51 5.52 -7.81
CA HIS A 140 -10.90 4.69 -6.79
C HIS A 140 -11.94 4.28 -5.73
N PRO A 141 -12.01 3.00 -5.30
CA PRO A 141 -13.05 2.52 -4.38
C PRO A 141 -13.06 3.20 -3.00
N TYR A 142 -11.95 3.83 -2.61
CA TYR A 142 -11.82 4.59 -1.36
C TYR A 142 -12.11 6.09 -1.48
N ARG A 143 -12.47 6.59 -2.68
CA ARG A 143 -12.89 7.99 -2.83
C ARG A 143 -14.11 8.29 -1.96
N GLY A 144 -14.07 9.39 -1.21
CA GLY A 144 -15.11 9.76 -0.24
C GLY A 144 -15.07 8.97 1.08
N ARG A 145 -14.06 8.10 1.27
CA ARG A 145 -13.83 7.36 2.53
C ARG A 145 -12.46 7.71 3.14
N LEU A 146 -11.39 7.57 2.35
CA LEU A 146 -10.03 7.94 2.76
C LEU A 146 -9.54 9.25 2.13
N PHE A 147 -10.14 9.64 1.01
CA PHE A 147 -9.74 10.77 0.17
C PHE A 147 -10.94 11.70 -0.04
#